data_AF-A0A8H4X1D4-F1
#
_entry.id   AF-A0A8H4X1D4-F1
#
_cell.length_a   1.000
_cell.length_b   1.000
_cell.length_c   1.000
_cell.angle_alpha   90.00
_cell.angle_beta   90.00
_cell.angle_gamma   90.00
#
_symmetry.space_group_name_H-M   'P 1'
#
loop_
_entity.id
_entity.type
_entity.pdbx_description
1 polymer ?
#
loop_
_entity_poly.entity_id
_entity_poly.type
_entity_poly.pdbx_seq_one_letter_code
_entity_poly.pdbx_strand_id
1 'polypeptide(L)'
;MLRMSKVRGRLQLVTPYVGPHGENPALKYCGEIMPILNTLVMHFTNSTPILERVCRCWRYMIISYRTAMIPLLPSLAQSLAAGFEGSREGCFLWATDAVVREFSEGAELVDAATSQAVYQFFEQQSLAFLRILNELPPEQLPDVIEDFFRLASDAIRFYPKECVTSSLVVPIFSAGLSALTLQQVDPLIATLHYYRDLLSFGFETPSISNFSDPDGQPYTNPPEVRNAVKELVGNQGQLLVERVLTGMMFSFPEDCFPDASGILMTQFELMPQQTGL
;
A
#
# COMPACT_ATOMS: atom_id res chain seq x y z
N MET A 1 0.53 14.09 27.70
CA MET A 1 -0.08 14.70 26.52
C MET A 1 0.81 15.75 25.81
N LEU A 2 1.48 16.66 26.53
CA LEU A 2 2.30 17.75 25.92
C LEU A 2 3.68 17.33 25.33
N ARG A 3 4.18 16.12 25.63
CA ARG A 3 5.52 15.66 25.19
C ARG A 3 5.53 15.06 23.77
N MET A 4 4.50 14.31 23.37
CA MET A 4 4.42 13.72 22.02
C MET A 4 4.15 14.77 20.93
N SER A 5 3.37 15.82 21.24
CA SER A 5 3.15 16.93 20.30
C SER A 5 4.40 17.79 20.05
N LYS A 6 5.35 17.83 20.99
CA LYS A 6 6.64 18.51 20.83
C LYS A 6 7.64 17.71 19.98
N VAL A 7 7.60 16.37 20.05
CA VAL A 7 8.38 15.51 19.15
C VAL A 7 7.91 15.67 17.71
N ARG A 8 6.59 15.67 17.49
CA ARG A 8 5.92 15.93 16.20
C ARG A 8 6.46 17.17 15.48
N GLY A 9 6.52 18.31 16.17
CA GLY A 9 6.94 19.58 15.57
C GLY A 9 8.44 19.65 15.26
N ARG A 10 9.29 18.83 15.88
CA ARG A 10 10.74 18.84 15.64
C ARG A 10 11.15 17.96 14.46
N LEU A 11 10.51 16.80 14.25
CA LEU A 11 10.85 15.91 13.13
C LEU A 11 10.52 16.51 11.75
N GLN A 12 9.44 17.31 11.64
CA GLN A 12 9.09 17.99 10.39
C GLN A 12 9.94 19.24 10.09
N LEU A 13 10.62 19.80 11.10
CA LEU A 13 11.40 21.05 10.98
C LEU A 13 12.92 20.84 11.00
N VAL A 14 13.39 19.66 11.40
CA VAL A 14 14.81 19.37 11.59
C VAL A 14 15.27 18.38 10.52
N THR A 15 15.48 18.90 9.31
CA THR A 15 16.26 18.26 8.25
C THR A 15 17.63 18.95 8.19
N PRO A 16 18.57 18.62 9.10
CA PRO A 16 19.89 19.21 9.04
C PRO A 16 20.56 18.81 7.72
N TYR A 17 21.25 19.74 7.07
CA TYR A 17 22.10 19.39 5.94
C TYR A 17 23.23 18.49 6.46
N VAL A 18 23.26 17.25 5.99
CA VAL A 18 24.32 16.29 6.30
C VAL A 18 25.10 16.06 5.01
N GLY A 19 26.41 16.33 5.05
CA GLY A 19 27.29 16.05 3.91
C GLY A 19 27.39 14.53 3.65
N PRO A 20 27.84 14.10 2.46
CA PRO A 20 27.81 12.70 2.00
C PRO A 20 28.53 11.67 2.90
N HIS A 21 29.31 12.11 3.90
CA HIS A 21 30.05 11.25 4.84
C HIS A 21 29.81 11.61 6.33
N GLY A 22 28.84 12.48 6.64
CA GLY A 22 28.51 12.82 8.03
C GLY A 22 27.51 11.85 8.64
N GLU A 23 27.70 11.46 9.91
CA GLU A 23 26.64 10.77 10.67
C GLU A 23 25.43 11.69 10.78
N ASN A 24 24.26 11.24 10.31
CA ASN A 24 23.03 12.02 10.42
C ASN A 24 22.58 12.06 11.89
N PRO A 25 22.62 13.22 12.58
CA PRO A 25 22.23 13.31 13.99
C PRO A 25 20.78 12.88 14.23
N ALA A 26 19.94 13.01 13.20
CA ALA A 26 18.57 12.56 13.26
C ALA A 26 18.43 11.03 13.28
N LEU A 27 19.35 10.30 12.63
CA LEU A 27 19.35 8.82 12.67
C LEU A 27 19.63 8.31 14.09
N LYS A 28 20.57 8.94 14.80
CA LYS A 28 20.84 8.61 16.21
C LYS A 28 19.60 8.84 17.08
N TYR A 29 18.92 9.98 16.91
CA TYR A 29 17.67 10.26 17.60
C TYR A 29 16.57 9.25 17.25
N CYS A 30 16.46 8.86 15.98
CA CYS A 30 15.53 7.82 15.54
C CYS A 30 15.80 6.48 16.24
N GLY A 31 17.08 6.08 16.34
CA GLY A 31 17.49 4.86 17.03
C GLY A 31 17.15 4.89 18.53
N GLU A 32 17.29 6.04 19.19
CA GLU A 32 16.95 6.20 20.61
C GLU A 32 15.43 6.19 20.88
N ILE A 33 14.63 6.76 19.97
CA ILE A 33 13.18 6.89 20.17
C ILE A 33 12.40 5.63 19.77
N MET A 34 12.89 4.84 18.80
CA MET A 34 12.20 3.64 18.30
C MET A 34 11.84 2.62 19.40
N PRO A 35 12.75 2.23 20.32
CA PRO A 35 12.41 1.30 21.40
C PRO A 35 11.30 1.83 22.32
N ILE A 36 11.26 3.15 22.55
CA ILE A 36 10.22 3.80 23.35
C ILE A 36 8.87 3.70 22.64
N LEU A 37 8.83 3.99 21.34
CA LEU A 37 7.64 3.88 20.51
C LEU A 37 7.14 2.42 20.44
N ASN A 38 8.06 1.46 20.29
CA ASN A 38 7.71 0.03 20.29
C ASN A 38 7.09 -0.39 21.63
N THR A 39 7.66 0.06 22.76
CA THR A 39 7.09 -0.20 24.09
C THR A 39 5.67 0.34 24.21
N LEU A 40 5.39 1.51 23.63
CA LEU A 40 4.04 2.08 23.63
C LEU A 40 3.07 1.23 22.80
N VAL A 41 3.48 0.75 21.63
CA VAL A 41 2.64 -0.15 20.82
C VAL A 41 2.30 -1.42 21.58
N MET A 42 3.30 -2.06 22.19
CA MET A 42 3.12 -3.31 22.93
C MET A 42 2.27 -3.15 24.20
N HIS A 43 2.30 -1.99 24.85
CA HIS A 43 1.49 -1.74 26.06
C HIS A 43 0.08 -1.23 25.75
N PHE A 44 -0.13 -0.58 24.60
CA PHE A 44 -1.38 0.09 24.25
C PHE A 44 -2.01 -0.48 22.97
N THR A 45 -1.98 -1.80 22.81
CA THR A 45 -2.50 -2.52 21.63
C THR A 45 -3.98 -2.27 21.34
N ASN A 46 -4.77 -1.91 22.36
CA ASN A 46 -6.22 -1.70 22.24
C ASN A 46 -6.59 -0.20 22.17
N SER A 47 -5.61 0.68 21.98
CA SER A 47 -5.83 2.13 21.98
C SER A 47 -5.44 2.71 20.63
N THR A 48 -6.35 2.64 19.65
CA THR A 48 -6.24 3.23 18.31
C THR A 48 -5.63 4.63 18.30
N PRO A 49 -6.04 5.58 19.17
CA PRO A 49 -5.47 6.93 19.16
C PRO A 49 -3.97 6.98 19.50
N ILE A 50 -3.47 6.04 20.30
CA ILE A 50 -2.04 5.96 20.64
C ILE A 50 -1.29 5.34 19.47
N LEU A 51 -1.82 4.24 18.92
CA LEU A 51 -1.23 3.51 17.79
C LEU A 51 -1.11 4.40 16.55
N GLU A 52 -2.14 5.16 16.20
CA GLU A 52 -2.09 6.15 15.12
C GLU A 52 -0.98 7.18 15.32
N ARG A 53 -0.79 7.68 16.55
CA ARG A 53 0.24 8.69 16.84
C ARG A 53 1.64 8.10 16.71
N VAL A 54 1.83 6.84 17.09
CA VAL A 54 3.10 6.13 16.94
C VAL A 54 3.37 5.85 15.45
N CYS A 55 2.41 5.27 14.73
CA CYS A 55 2.53 4.98 13.30
C CYS A 55 2.78 6.26 12.48
N ARG A 56 2.11 7.36 12.82
CA ARG A 56 2.37 8.68 12.23
C ARG A 56 3.79 9.19 12.52
N CYS A 57 4.31 8.96 13.72
CA CYS A 57 5.70 9.32 14.05
C CYS A 57 6.68 8.52 13.18
N TRP A 58 6.49 7.21 13.05
CA TRP A 58 7.31 6.35 12.20
C TRP A 58 7.22 6.75 10.73
N ARG A 59 6.01 6.98 10.21
CA ARG A 59 5.81 7.46 8.84
C ARG A 59 6.59 8.75 8.56
N TYR A 60 6.53 9.73 9.47
CA TYR A 60 7.30 10.96 9.29
C TYR A 60 8.81 10.75 9.41
N MET A 61 9.29 9.82 10.25
CA MET A 61 10.71 9.46 10.28
C MET A 61 11.17 8.88 8.95
N ILE A 62 10.39 7.98 8.36
CA ILE A 62 10.67 7.38 7.05
C ILE A 62 10.74 8.47 5.97
N ILE A 63 9.69 9.29 5.83
CA ILE A 63 9.59 10.29 4.75
C ILE A 63 10.64 11.40 4.91
N SER A 64 10.95 11.81 6.14
CA SER A 64 11.88 12.93 6.38
C SER A 64 13.34 12.56 6.16
N TYR A 65 13.71 11.30 6.42
CA TYR A 65 15.11 10.86 6.41
C TYR A 65 15.43 9.83 5.33
N ARG A 66 14.43 9.26 4.66
CA ARG A 66 14.54 8.39 3.48
C ARG A 66 15.62 7.33 3.65
N THR A 67 16.59 7.26 2.74
CA THR A 67 17.71 6.30 2.75
C THR A 67 18.57 6.32 3.99
N ALA A 68 18.62 7.43 4.74
CA ALA A 68 19.32 7.44 6.03
C ALA A 68 18.70 6.47 7.05
N MET A 69 17.41 6.10 6.90
CA MET A 69 16.73 5.15 7.78
C MET A 69 17.01 3.67 7.46
N ILE A 70 17.71 3.35 6.36
CA ILE A 70 18.01 1.95 5.96
C ILE A 70 18.56 1.11 7.14
N PRO A 71 19.53 1.60 7.96
CA PRO A 71 20.05 0.80 9.08
C PRO A 71 19.01 0.45 10.15
N LEU A 72 17.95 1.24 10.30
CA LEU A 72 16.88 1.02 11.28
C LEU A 72 15.68 0.29 10.67
N LEU A 73 15.63 0.16 9.34
CA LEU A 73 14.50 -0.39 8.62
C LEU A 73 14.10 -1.80 9.05
N PRO A 74 15.03 -2.76 9.28
CA PRO A 74 14.65 -4.10 9.74
C PRO A 74 13.90 -4.10 11.08
N SER A 75 14.36 -3.29 12.03
CA SER A 75 13.71 -3.17 13.35
C SER A 75 12.35 -2.47 13.24
N LEU A 76 12.24 -1.48 12.36
CA LEU A 76 10.98 -0.79 12.11
C LEU A 76 9.94 -1.70 11.46
N ALA A 77 10.34 -2.44 10.41
CA ALA A 77 9.50 -3.41 9.73
C ALA A 77 8.98 -4.48 10.70
N GLN A 78 9.84 -5.00 11.57
CA GLN A 78 9.43 -5.95 12.61
C GLN A 78 8.40 -5.34 13.59
N SER A 79 8.61 -4.08 14.00
CA SER A 79 7.70 -3.39 14.92
C SER A 79 6.34 -3.11 14.27
N LEU A 80 6.34 -2.74 12.97
CA LEU A 80 5.12 -2.53 12.18
C LEU A 80 4.35 -3.84 12.02
N ALA A 81 5.04 -4.93 11.65
CA ALA A 81 4.41 -6.25 11.49
C ALA A 81 3.80 -6.75 12.80
N ALA A 82 4.56 -6.73 13.90
CA ALA A 82 4.08 -7.17 15.20
C ALA A 82 2.91 -6.30 15.70
N GLY A 83 2.99 -4.99 15.48
CA GLY A 83 1.93 -4.06 15.84
C GLY A 83 0.65 -4.31 15.05
N PHE A 84 0.75 -4.55 13.73
CA PHE A 84 -0.40 -4.87 12.90
C PHE A 84 -1.03 -6.21 13.30
N GLU A 85 -0.24 -7.28 13.46
CA GLU A 85 -0.75 -8.58 13.87
C GLU A 85 -1.42 -8.55 15.26
N GLY A 86 -0.85 -7.77 16.19
CA GLY A 86 -1.34 -7.68 17.57
C GLY A 86 -2.57 -6.79 17.76
N SER A 87 -2.67 -5.68 17.01
CA SER A 87 -3.75 -4.69 17.19
C SER A 87 -4.83 -4.72 16.10
N ARG A 88 -4.49 -5.24 14.90
CA ARG A 88 -5.33 -5.23 13.70
C ARG A 88 -5.76 -3.82 13.26
N GLU A 89 -4.92 -2.82 13.52
CA GLU A 89 -5.20 -1.43 13.18
C GLU A 89 -4.62 -1.04 11.81
N GLY A 90 -5.41 -0.35 10.98
CA GLY A 90 -5.02 0.07 9.62
C GLY A 90 -3.80 0.99 9.60
N CYS A 91 -3.59 1.77 10.65
CA CYS A 91 -2.51 2.75 10.73
C CYS A 91 -1.10 2.15 10.55
N PHE A 92 -0.92 0.85 10.84
CA PHE A 92 0.33 0.12 10.59
C PHE A 92 0.56 -0.15 9.09
N LEU A 93 -0.50 -0.47 8.35
CA LEU A 93 -0.45 -0.58 6.89
C LEU A 93 -0.19 0.78 6.25
N TRP A 94 -0.84 1.83 6.77
CA TRP A 94 -0.56 3.21 6.35
C TRP A 94 0.88 3.63 6.63
N ALA A 95 1.50 3.22 7.74
CA ALA A 95 2.93 3.47 7.96
C ALA A 95 3.82 2.61 7.05
N THR A 96 3.40 1.38 6.74
CA THR A 96 4.09 0.47 5.82
C THR A 96 4.12 1.00 4.40
N ASP A 97 3.07 1.69 3.95
CA ASP A 97 3.03 2.36 2.63
C ASP A 97 4.22 3.32 2.43
N ALA A 98 4.60 4.08 3.46
CA ALA A 98 5.77 4.95 3.36
C ALA A 98 7.08 4.17 3.22
N VAL A 99 7.17 2.96 3.78
CA VAL A 99 8.33 2.08 3.56
C VAL A 99 8.38 1.63 2.10
N VAL A 100 7.26 1.15 1.56
CA VAL A 100 7.16 0.73 0.15
C VAL A 100 7.54 1.87 -0.80
N ARG A 101 7.02 3.08 -0.56
CA ARG A 101 7.27 4.27 -1.40
C ARG A 101 8.71 4.76 -1.37
N GLU A 102 9.36 4.79 -0.21
CA GLU A 102 10.68 5.43 -0.06
C GLU A 102 11.84 4.46 -0.33
N PHE A 103 11.60 3.15 -0.28
CA PHE A 103 12.63 2.11 -0.44
C PHE A 103 12.35 1.15 -1.60
N SER A 104 11.55 1.57 -2.57
CA SER A 104 11.28 0.82 -3.80
C SER A 104 12.48 0.74 -4.74
N GLU A 105 12.39 -0.16 -5.72
CA GLU A 105 13.35 -0.20 -6.81
C GLU A 105 13.37 1.14 -7.57
N GLY A 106 14.56 1.59 -7.97
CA GLY A 106 14.76 2.90 -8.61
C GLY A 106 14.84 4.09 -7.66
N ALA A 107 14.64 3.91 -6.35
CA ALA A 107 14.89 4.96 -5.36
C ALA A 107 16.40 5.25 -5.22
N GLU A 108 16.74 6.53 -5.07
CA GLU A 108 18.13 6.99 -4.98
C GLU A 108 18.84 6.34 -3.77
N LEU A 109 19.99 5.69 -3.97
CA LEU A 109 20.80 5.02 -2.92
C LEU A 109 20.12 3.81 -2.23
N VAL A 110 19.15 3.16 -2.87
CA VAL A 110 18.57 1.89 -2.41
C VAL A 110 19.13 0.73 -3.23
N ASP A 111 19.69 -0.28 -2.56
CA ASP A 111 20.20 -1.47 -3.24
C ASP A 111 19.09 -2.49 -3.51
N ALA A 112 19.32 -3.39 -4.48
CA ALA A 112 18.34 -4.40 -4.87
C ALA A 112 17.93 -5.32 -3.70
N ALA A 113 18.87 -5.60 -2.77
CA ALA A 113 18.59 -6.40 -1.59
C ALA A 113 17.60 -5.72 -0.63
N THR A 114 17.74 -4.42 -0.37
CA THR A 114 16.80 -3.65 0.44
C THR A 114 15.43 -3.59 -0.23
N SER A 115 15.39 -3.28 -1.53
CA SER A 115 14.13 -3.23 -2.28
C SER A 115 13.39 -4.58 -2.25
N GLN A 116 14.11 -5.69 -2.43
CA GLN A 116 13.53 -7.03 -2.34
C GLN A 116 12.99 -7.34 -0.93
N ALA A 117 13.69 -6.91 0.12
CA ALA A 117 13.25 -7.08 1.50
C ALA A 117 11.99 -6.25 1.81
N VAL A 118 11.87 -5.06 1.22
CA VAL A 118 10.67 -4.21 1.33
C VAL A 118 9.47 -4.87 0.66
N TYR A 119 9.65 -5.48 -0.52
CA TYR A 119 8.58 -6.26 -1.15
C TYR A 119 8.16 -7.48 -0.30
N GLN A 120 9.12 -8.23 0.25
CA GLN A 120 8.82 -9.35 1.17
C GLN A 120 8.06 -8.88 2.42
N PHE A 121 8.39 -7.69 2.93
CA PHE A 121 7.67 -7.09 4.04
C PHE A 121 6.21 -6.75 3.66
N PHE A 122 5.96 -6.24 2.46
CA PHE A 122 4.61 -6.07 1.92
C PHE A 122 3.86 -7.40 1.80
N GLU A 123 4.49 -8.47 1.29
CA GLU A 123 3.86 -9.80 1.22
C GLU A 123 3.48 -10.33 2.60
N GLN A 124 4.34 -10.12 3.61
CA GLN A 124 4.03 -10.48 5.00
C GLN A 124 2.81 -9.72 5.53
N GLN A 125 2.72 -8.41 5.29
CA GLN A 125 1.55 -7.61 5.69
C GLN A 125 0.29 -8.07 4.95
N SER A 126 0.40 -8.39 3.66
CA SER A 126 -0.71 -8.90 2.85
C SER A 126 -1.24 -10.23 3.37
N LEU A 127 -0.36 -11.16 3.73
CA LEU A 127 -0.75 -12.42 4.37
C LEU A 127 -1.47 -12.18 5.71
N ALA A 128 -0.98 -11.25 6.54
CA ALA A 128 -1.63 -10.91 7.80
C ALA A 128 -3.02 -10.30 7.57
N PHE A 129 -3.15 -9.37 6.63
CA PHE A 129 -4.42 -8.76 6.25
C PHE A 129 -5.42 -9.81 5.77
N LEU A 130 -5.02 -10.71 4.84
CA LEU A 130 -5.87 -11.76 4.32
C LEU A 130 -6.33 -12.73 5.42
N ARG A 131 -5.48 -13.05 6.41
CA ARG A 131 -5.89 -13.84 7.57
C ARG A 131 -6.94 -13.11 8.40
N ILE A 132 -6.71 -11.84 8.72
CA ILE A 132 -7.63 -11.00 9.49
C ILE A 132 -9.00 -10.89 8.79
N LEU A 133 -9.00 -10.71 7.46
CA LEU A 133 -10.22 -10.61 6.66
C LEU A 133 -11.00 -11.93 6.57
N ASN A 134 -10.33 -13.08 6.73
CA ASN A 134 -11.00 -14.38 6.83
C ASN A 134 -11.58 -14.65 8.23
N GLU A 135 -11.05 -14.00 9.26
CA GLU A 135 -11.51 -14.15 10.65
C GLU A 135 -12.68 -13.23 11.01
N LEU A 136 -12.73 -12.04 10.40
CA LEU A 136 -13.69 -10.99 10.73
C LEU A 136 -14.43 -10.52 9.47
N PRO A 137 -15.72 -10.18 9.58
CA PRO A 137 -16.47 -9.66 8.45
C PRO A 137 -15.93 -8.29 8.03
N PRO A 138 -15.89 -7.97 6.71
CA PRO A 138 -15.32 -6.71 6.19
C PRO A 138 -15.89 -5.44 6.85
N GLU A 139 -17.15 -5.46 7.26
CA GLU A 139 -17.85 -4.32 7.86
C GLU A 139 -17.27 -3.91 9.22
N GLN A 140 -16.49 -4.80 9.86
CA GLN A 140 -15.79 -4.51 11.12
C GLN A 140 -14.37 -3.96 10.90
N LEU A 141 -13.90 -3.92 9.66
CA LEU A 141 -12.52 -3.56 9.30
C LEU A 141 -12.42 -2.47 8.21
N PRO A 142 -13.31 -1.46 8.14
CA PRO A 142 -13.30 -0.50 7.03
C PRO A 142 -11.96 0.24 6.92
N ASP A 143 -11.40 0.74 8.03
CA ASP A 143 -10.14 1.49 8.03
C ASP A 143 -8.95 0.61 7.62
N VAL A 144 -8.96 -0.66 8.05
CA VAL A 144 -7.91 -1.64 7.69
C VAL A 144 -7.95 -1.95 6.21
N ILE A 145 -9.16 -2.10 5.65
CA ILE A 145 -9.38 -2.35 4.22
C ILE A 145 -8.93 -1.13 3.40
N GLU A 146 -9.30 0.08 3.81
CA GLU A 146 -8.86 1.32 3.17
C GLU A 146 -7.33 1.43 3.13
N ASP A 147 -6.68 1.30 4.29
CA ASP A 147 -5.22 1.41 4.39
C ASP A 147 -4.50 0.28 3.65
N PHE A 148 -5.07 -0.94 3.64
CA PHE A 148 -4.52 -2.05 2.87
C PHE A 148 -4.59 -1.79 1.36
N PHE A 149 -5.72 -1.37 0.82
CA PHE A 149 -5.84 -1.15 -0.63
C PHE A 149 -5.04 0.05 -1.11
N ARG A 150 -4.84 1.08 -0.26
CA ARG A 150 -3.86 2.14 -0.54
C ARG A 150 -2.44 1.59 -0.61
N LEU A 151 -2.03 0.78 0.37
CA LEU A 151 -0.74 0.12 0.36
C LEU A 151 -0.57 -0.81 -0.86
N ALA A 152 -1.60 -1.56 -1.23
CA ALA A 152 -1.57 -2.46 -2.37
C ALA A 152 -1.48 -1.71 -3.71
N SER A 153 -2.15 -0.55 -3.84
CA SER A 153 -2.00 0.37 -4.98
C SER A 153 -0.56 0.85 -5.14
N ASP A 154 0.12 1.18 -4.05
CA ASP A 154 1.53 1.56 -4.12
C ASP A 154 2.44 0.37 -4.39
N ALA A 155 2.17 -0.79 -3.80
CA ALA A 155 2.94 -2.00 -4.08
C ALA A 155 2.87 -2.40 -5.56
N ILE A 156 1.69 -2.40 -6.20
CA ILE A 156 1.58 -2.67 -7.64
C ILE A 156 2.30 -1.61 -8.48
N ARG A 157 2.30 -0.35 -8.03
CA ARG A 157 2.99 0.75 -8.72
C ARG A 157 4.51 0.59 -8.71
N PHE A 158 5.08 0.21 -7.58
CA PHE A 158 6.53 0.13 -7.38
C PHE A 158 7.12 -1.25 -7.67
N TYR A 159 6.30 -2.30 -7.56
CA TYR A 159 6.68 -3.71 -7.75
C TYR A 159 5.67 -4.43 -8.67
N PRO A 160 5.43 -3.92 -9.89
CA PRO A 160 4.37 -4.44 -10.74
C PRO A 160 4.58 -5.91 -11.11
N LYS A 161 5.82 -6.31 -11.42
CA LYS A 161 6.15 -7.68 -11.81
C LYS A 161 5.94 -8.65 -10.66
N GLU A 162 6.44 -8.31 -9.49
CA GLU A 162 6.37 -9.13 -8.30
C GLU A 162 4.90 -9.29 -7.87
N CYS A 163 4.14 -8.19 -7.85
CA CYS A 163 2.73 -8.22 -7.45
C CYS A 163 1.86 -9.08 -8.38
N VAL A 164 1.98 -8.95 -9.70
CA VAL A 164 1.11 -9.69 -10.65
C VAL A 164 1.50 -11.15 -10.81
N THR A 165 2.75 -11.52 -10.51
CA THR A 165 3.23 -12.90 -10.56
C THR A 165 3.18 -13.61 -9.21
N SER A 166 2.91 -12.89 -8.12
CA SER A 166 2.78 -13.46 -6.78
C SER A 166 1.56 -14.36 -6.67
N SER A 167 1.69 -15.44 -5.89
CA SER A 167 0.57 -16.30 -5.50
C SER A 167 -0.53 -15.56 -4.72
N LEU A 168 -0.23 -14.36 -4.19
CA LEU A 168 -1.18 -13.53 -3.45
C LEU A 168 -2.09 -12.68 -4.35
N VAL A 169 -1.81 -12.58 -5.65
CA VAL A 169 -2.58 -11.69 -6.55
C VAL A 169 -4.07 -12.06 -6.59
N VAL A 170 -4.40 -13.34 -6.69
CA VAL A 170 -5.80 -13.81 -6.73
C VAL A 170 -6.50 -13.66 -5.36
N PRO A 171 -5.89 -14.03 -4.22
CA PRO A 171 -6.44 -13.73 -2.90
C PRO A 171 -6.68 -12.24 -2.65
N ILE A 172 -5.74 -11.36 -3.01
CA ILE A 172 -5.88 -9.91 -2.86
C ILE A 172 -7.01 -9.38 -3.77
N PHE A 173 -7.06 -9.87 -5.02
CA PHE A 173 -8.16 -9.55 -5.94
C PHE A 173 -9.52 -9.96 -5.34
N SER A 174 -9.62 -11.15 -4.75
CA SER A 174 -10.86 -11.65 -4.15
C SER A 174 -11.25 -10.89 -2.87
N ALA A 175 -10.25 -10.47 -2.08
CA ALA A 175 -10.45 -9.59 -0.93
C ALA A 175 -11.03 -8.24 -1.37
N GLY A 176 -10.58 -7.70 -2.52
CA GLY A 176 -11.14 -6.47 -3.09
C GLY A 176 -12.61 -6.63 -3.47
N LEU A 177 -13.00 -7.78 -4.04
CA LEU A 177 -14.40 -8.02 -4.39
C LEU A 177 -15.28 -8.00 -3.15
N SER A 178 -14.76 -8.54 -2.05
CA SER A 178 -15.42 -8.52 -0.74
C SER A 178 -15.48 -7.09 -0.16
N ALA A 179 -14.42 -6.29 -0.30
CA ALA A 179 -14.43 -4.88 0.12
C ALA A 179 -15.44 -4.04 -0.67
N LEU A 180 -15.70 -4.36 -1.94
CA LEU A 180 -16.76 -3.71 -2.73
C LEU A 180 -18.19 -4.02 -2.26
N THR A 181 -18.41 -4.82 -1.20
CA THR A 181 -19.75 -4.89 -0.57
C THR A 181 -19.96 -3.85 0.51
N LEU A 182 -18.90 -3.16 0.93
CA LEU A 182 -18.97 -2.13 1.96
C LEU A 182 -19.80 -0.93 1.48
N GLN A 183 -20.42 -0.26 2.44
CA GLN A 183 -21.20 0.96 2.19
C GLN A 183 -20.40 2.23 2.51
N GLN A 184 -19.24 2.08 3.16
CA GLN A 184 -18.34 3.16 3.50
C GLN A 184 -17.59 3.63 2.24
N VAL A 185 -17.61 4.95 2.00
CA VAL A 185 -17.06 5.57 0.79
C VAL A 185 -15.54 5.37 0.69
N ASP A 186 -14.80 5.66 1.76
CA ASP A 186 -13.33 5.69 1.73
C ASP A 186 -12.68 4.33 1.42
N PRO A 187 -13.02 3.20 2.08
CA PRO A 187 -12.48 1.89 1.70
C PRO A 187 -12.91 1.47 0.30
N LEU A 188 -14.14 1.82 -0.12
CA LEU A 188 -14.65 1.49 -1.44
C LEU A 188 -13.86 2.21 -2.54
N ILE A 189 -13.63 3.52 -2.39
CA ILE A 189 -12.78 4.30 -3.30
C ILE A 189 -11.36 3.73 -3.34
N ALA A 190 -10.76 3.42 -2.19
CA ALA A 190 -9.42 2.83 -2.13
C ALA A 190 -9.35 1.51 -2.91
N THR A 191 -10.34 0.64 -2.75
CA THR A 191 -10.43 -0.63 -3.50
C THR A 191 -10.65 -0.41 -4.99
N LEU A 192 -11.51 0.53 -5.40
CA LEU A 192 -11.70 0.87 -6.82
C LEU A 192 -10.41 1.42 -7.44
N HIS A 193 -9.69 2.29 -6.73
CA HIS A 193 -8.40 2.81 -7.20
C HIS A 193 -7.37 1.69 -7.34
N TYR A 194 -7.31 0.74 -6.41
CA TYR A 194 -6.47 -0.45 -6.55
C TYR A 194 -6.78 -1.24 -7.83
N TYR A 195 -8.06 -1.52 -8.12
CA TYR A 195 -8.42 -2.23 -9.35
C TYR A 195 -8.04 -1.43 -10.60
N ARG A 196 -8.28 -0.12 -10.62
CA ARG A 196 -7.89 0.73 -11.74
C ARG A 196 -6.38 0.67 -11.96
N ASP A 197 -5.59 0.80 -10.89
CA ASP A 197 -4.14 0.77 -10.95
C ASP A 197 -3.65 -0.59 -11.46
N LEU A 198 -4.17 -1.70 -10.90
CA LEU A 198 -3.87 -3.07 -11.34
C LEU A 198 -4.18 -3.31 -12.82
N LEU A 199 -5.37 -2.91 -13.28
CA LEU A 199 -5.79 -3.08 -14.67
C LEU A 199 -4.94 -2.23 -15.63
N SER A 200 -4.47 -1.06 -15.19
CA SER A 200 -3.62 -0.20 -16.01
C SER A 200 -2.30 -0.88 -16.43
N PHE A 201 -1.81 -1.84 -15.64
CA PHE A 201 -0.63 -2.64 -15.98
C PHE A 201 -0.88 -3.67 -17.10
N GLY A 202 -2.12 -3.87 -17.53
CA GLY A 202 -2.47 -4.68 -18.70
C GLY A 202 -2.22 -3.99 -20.04
N PHE A 203 -2.02 -2.67 -20.06
CA PHE A 203 -1.75 -1.86 -21.25
C PHE A 203 -0.25 -1.61 -21.47
N GLU A 204 0.12 -1.02 -22.62
CA GLU A 204 1.51 -0.63 -22.91
C GLU A 204 2.01 0.44 -21.96
N THR A 205 1.25 1.52 -21.81
CA THR A 205 1.58 2.60 -20.89
C THR A 205 0.62 2.55 -19.70
N PRO A 206 1.12 2.38 -18.46
CA PRO A 206 0.25 2.41 -17.29
C PRO A 206 -0.33 3.82 -17.13
N SER A 207 -1.51 3.92 -16.52
CA SER A 207 -2.21 5.20 -16.31
C SER A 207 -1.63 6.02 -15.16
N ILE A 208 -0.45 5.67 -14.66
CA ILE A 208 0.24 6.37 -13.57
C ILE A 208 1.01 7.58 -14.12
N SER A 209 0.73 8.76 -13.57
CA SER A 209 1.42 9.99 -13.96
C SER A 209 2.88 9.97 -13.48
N ASN A 210 3.81 10.39 -14.34
CA ASN A 210 5.23 10.65 -14.05
C ASN A 210 6.13 9.43 -13.72
N PHE A 211 5.93 8.28 -14.36
CA PHE A 211 6.97 7.25 -14.40
C PHE A 211 7.81 7.44 -15.66
N SER A 212 9.01 8.00 -15.48
CA SER A 212 10.08 7.93 -16.47
C SER A 212 10.94 6.72 -16.14
N ASP A 213 11.29 5.93 -17.15
CA ASP A 213 12.35 4.91 -17.06
C ASP A 213 13.68 5.57 -16.62
N PRO A 214 14.69 4.85 -16.11
CA PRO A 214 15.98 5.44 -15.73
C PRO A 214 16.64 6.27 -16.85
N ASP A 215 16.27 6.02 -18.11
CA ASP A 215 16.73 6.74 -19.30
C ASP A 215 15.86 7.96 -19.69
N GLY A 216 14.87 8.33 -18.86
CA GLY A 216 13.99 9.49 -19.10
C GLY A 216 12.87 9.26 -20.11
N GLN A 217 12.67 8.01 -20.56
CA GLN A 217 11.60 7.63 -21.49
C GLN A 217 10.29 7.29 -20.76
N PRO A 218 9.12 7.34 -21.42
CA PRO A 218 7.88 6.88 -20.82
C PRO A 218 7.99 5.40 -20.43
N TYR A 219 7.78 5.10 -19.14
CA TYR A 219 7.79 3.72 -18.67
C TYR A 219 6.77 2.88 -19.42
N THR A 220 7.22 1.75 -19.98
CA THR A 220 6.38 0.80 -20.71
C THR A 220 6.28 -0.50 -19.92
N ASN A 221 5.07 -1.00 -19.73
CA ASN A 221 4.85 -2.23 -18.98
C ASN A 221 5.48 -3.42 -19.73
N PRO A 222 6.35 -4.21 -19.08
CA PRO A 222 6.93 -5.40 -19.69
C PRO A 222 5.85 -6.36 -20.20
N PRO A 223 6.06 -7.07 -21.33
CA PRO A 223 5.10 -8.03 -21.87
C PRO A 223 4.65 -9.09 -20.85
N GLU A 224 5.56 -9.53 -19.97
CA GLU A 224 5.27 -10.48 -18.88
C GLU A 224 4.20 -9.94 -17.93
N VAL A 225 4.31 -8.68 -17.50
CA VAL A 225 3.36 -8.00 -16.60
C VAL A 225 2.01 -7.86 -17.28
N ARG A 226 2.00 -7.38 -18.54
CA ARG A 226 0.76 -7.21 -19.30
C ARG A 226 0.01 -8.53 -19.47
N ASN A 227 0.73 -9.60 -19.80
CA ASN A 227 0.13 -10.91 -19.99
C ASN A 227 -0.42 -11.49 -18.68
N ALA A 228 0.30 -11.32 -17.57
CA ALA A 228 -0.17 -11.76 -16.25
C ALA A 228 -1.46 -11.04 -15.83
N VAL A 229 -1.55 -9.71 -16.04
CA VAL A 229 -2.78 -8.95 -15.77
C VAL A 229 -3.92 -9.42 -16.68
N LYS A 230 -3.67 -9.63 -17.98
CA LYS A 230 -4.69 -10.12 -18.91
C LYS A 230 -5.19 -11.52 -18.55
N GLU A 231 -4.30 -12.41 -18.12
CA GLU A 231 -4.68 -13.74 -17.62
C GLU A 231 -5.51 -13.64 -16.34
N LEU A 232 -5.13 -12.77 -15.40
CA LEU A 232 -5.91 -12.51 -14.19
C LEU A 232 -7.31 -12.00 -14.53
N VAL A 233 -7.43 -11.03 -15.44
CA VAL A 233 -8.71 -10.49 -15.91
C VAL A 233 -9.53 -11.54 -16.65
N GLY A 234 -8.91 -12.38 -17.48
CA GLY A 234 -9.60 -13.49 -18.15
C GLY A 234 -10.22 -14.50 -17.17
N ASN A 235 -9.61 -14.67 -15.99
CA ASN A 235 -10.09 -15.62 -14.97
C ASN A 235 -11.04 -15.00 -13.93
N GLN A 236 -10.82 -13.73 -13.55
CA GLN A 236 -11.51 -13.08 -12.42
C GLN A 236 -12.34 -11.85 -12.83
N GLY A 237 -12.20 -11.37 -14.07
CA GLY A 237 -12.82 -10.15 -14.55
C GLY A 237 -14.35 -10.18 -14.52
N GLN A 238 -14.96 -11.31 -14.87
CA GLN A 238 -16.42 -11.46 -14.80
C GLN A 238 -16.96 -11.18 -13.38
N LEU A 239 -16.31 -11.71 -12.35
CA LEU A 239 -16.70 -11.49 -10.95
C LEU A 239 -16.60 -10.01 -10.57
N LEU A 240 -15.56 -9.32 -11.07
CA LEU A 240 -15.39 -7.88 -10.85
C LEU A 240 -16.48 -7.07 -11.56
N VAL A 241 -16.81 -7.39 -12.82
CA VAL A 241 -17.90 -6.73 -13.56
C VAL A 241 -19.23 -6.90 -12.85
N GLU A 242 -19.59 -8.14 -12.47
CA GLU A 242 -20.83 -8.43 -11.76
C GLU A 242 -20.91 -7.67 -10.42
N ARG A 243 -19.80 -7.65 -9.67
CA ARG A 243 -19.73 -6.94 -8.38
C ARG A 243 -19.87 -5.44 -8.54
N VAL A 244 -19.15 -4.83 -9.49
CA VAL A 244 -19.21 -3.39 -9.74
C VAL A 244 -20.58 -2.96 -10.24
N LEU A 245 -21.18 -3.68 -11.18
CA LEU A 245 -22.52 -3.38 -11.68
C LEU A 245 -23.58 -3.50 -10.57
N THR A 246 -23.53 -4.58 -9.79
CA THR A 246 -24.43 -4.76 -8.63
C THR A 246 -24.25 -3.62 -7.63
N GLY A 247 -23.01 -3.24 -7.35
CA GLY A 247 -22.66 -2.13 -6.50
C GLY A 247 -23.29 -0.82 -6.98
N MET A 248 -23.04 -0.44 -8.23
CA MET A 248 -23.59 0.77 -8.84
C MET A 248 -25.12 0.80 -8.85
N MET A 249 -25.80 -0.34 -8.99
CA MET A 249 -27.26 -0.42 -8.99
C MET A 249 -27.88 -0.28 -7.59
N PHE A 250 -27.21 -0.79 -6.54
CA PHE A 250 -27.88 -1.02 -5.25
C PHE A 250 -27.17 -0.47 -4.01
N SER A 251 -25.84 -0.27 -4.03
CA SER A 251 -25.08 0.02 -2.80
C SER A 251 -24.06 1.15 -2.89
N PHE A 252 -23.50 1.42 -4.08
CA PHE A 252 -22.43 2.40 -4.22
C PHE A 252 -22.96 3.82 -4.05
N PRO A 253 -22.27 4.68 -3.29
CA PRO A 253 -22.50 6.12 -3.29
C PRO A 253 -22.24 6.73 -4.68
N GLU A 254 -22.96 7.80 -5.04
CA GLU A 254 -22.83 8.46 -6.35
C GLU A 254 -21.39 8.90 -6.66
N ASP A 255 -20.64 9.32 -5.63
CA ASP A 255 -19.24 9.75 -5.74
C ASP A 255 -18.30 8.65 -6.28
N CYS A 256 -18.68 7.37 -6.15
CA CYS A 256 -17.88 6.23 -6.60
C CYS A 256 -18.18 5.82 -8.05
N PHE A 257 -19.23 6.38 -8.67
CA PHE A 257 -19.67 5.99 -10.00
C PHE A 257 -18.64 6.28 -11.10
N PRO A 258 -17.91 7.41 -11.09
CA PRO A 258 -16.86 7.67 -12.07
C PRO A 258 -15.74 6.62 -12.02
N ASP A 259 -15.26 6.27 -10.82
CA ASP A 259 -14.20 5.27 -10.64
C ASP A 259 -14.69 3.86 -11.01
N ALA A 260 -15.91 3.49 -10.60
CA ALA A 260 -16.54 2.22 -10.93
C ALA A 260 -16.74 2.05 -12.46
N SER A 261 -17.24 3.09 -13.12
CA SER A 261 -17.40 3.11 -14.57
C SER A 261 -16.06 3.01 -15.29
N GLY A 262 -15.03 3.69 -14.76
CA GLY A 262 -13.65 3.60 -15.25
C GLY A 262 -13.14 2.17 -15.29
N ILE A 263 -13.30 1.41 -14.18
CA ILE A 263 -12.90 -0.01 -14.11
C ILE A 263 -13.60 -0.85 -15.19
N LEU A 264 -14.91 -0.67 -15.37
CA LEU A 264 -15.66 -1.41 -16.39
C LEU A 264 -15.13 -1.11 -17.78
N MET A 265 -14.94 0.17 -18.12
CA MET A 265 -14.36 0.59 -19.40
C MET A 265 -12.97 0.01 -19.63
N THR A 266 -12.10 0.07 -18.62
CA THR A 266 -10.75 -0.49 -18.68
C THR A 266 -10.76 -2.00 -18.92
N GLN A 267 -11.67 -2.75 -18.30
CA GLN A 267 -11.82 -4.18 -18.58
C GLN A 267 -12.28 -4.47 -20.01
N PHE A 268 -13.25 -3.70 -20.52
CA PHE A 268 -13.72 -3.81 -21.91
C PHE A 268 -12.58 -3.54 -22.92
N GLU A 269 -11.74 -2.53 -22.65
CA GLU A 269 -10.59 -2.20 -23.47
C GLU A 269 -9.49 -3.27 -23.42
N LEU A 270 -9.28 -3.90 -22.26
CA LEU A 270 -8.29 -4.97 -22.10
C LEU A 270 -8.70 -6.27 -22.81
N MET A 271 -9.98 -6.63 -22.77
CA MET A 271 -10.51 -7.92 -23.28
C MET A 271 -11.71 -7.73 -24.25
N PRO A 272 -11.55 -7.00 -25.36
CA PRO A 272 -12.68 -6.63 -26.24
C PRO A 272 -13.38 -7.82 -26.92
N GLN A 273 -12.72 -8.98 -27.00
CA GLN A 273 -13.26 -10.17 -27.67
C GLN A 273 -14.08 -11.09 -26.74
N GLN A 274 -13.93 -11.01 -25.42
CA GLN A 274 -14.66 -11.86 -24.47
C GLN A 274 -16.01 -11.25 -24.04
N THR A 275 -16.18 -9.95 -24.24
CA THR A 275 -17.40 -9.19 -23.91
C THR A 275 -18.37 -9.03 -25.08
N GLY A 276 -18.08 -9.67 -26.23
CA GLY A 276 -18.89 -9.61 -27.45
C GLY A 276 -19.85 -10.79 -27.65
N LEU A 277 -20.15 -11.58 -26.61
CA LEU A 277 -21.08 -12.70 -26.65
C LEU A 277 -22.30 -12.46 -25.75
#